data_AF-A0A8H7VNI4-F1
#
_entry.id   AF-A0A8H7VNI4-F1
#
_cell.length_a   1.000
_cell.length_b   1.000
_cell.length_c   1.000
_cell.angle_alpha   90.00
_cell.angle_beta   90.00
_cell.angle_gamma   90.00
#
_symmetry.space_group_name_H-M   'P 1'
#
loop_
_entity.id
_entity.type
_entity.pdbx_description
1 polymer ?
#
loop_
_entity_poly.entity_id
_entity_poly.type
_entity_poly.pdbx_seq_one_letter_code
_entity_poly.pdbx_strand_id
1 'polypeptide(L)'
;MDSAPIIYEQLAEYLNTQPISKETTIILQNFKFALCGGAPLHKQTGDFLRSKGLNVQNHYGMTETGILSTSNVSNNEVNNDQWYCIHPIKELLNYVTFEPFEDNMDMYQLVIHSNYPSLSKDAGNRTNGDYATKDLFIEISPGSNVWKFIGRTDDMLLMKHGEMTDPTPIKNEICNEEIIENCLVIGENYEHISVVIELNVNKALQYSPINMISKVYDAVIRANAYAPPHGIIAVPDMVYILPLNKKLPITPKGTIIRKKAMEIYRQEIEQLYDDKYSSHITVAHHHHSSASLKNKDIKKF
;
A
#
# COMPACT_ATOMS: atom_id res chain seq x y z
N MET A 1 18.62 10.11 -17.18
CA MET A 1 17.15 10.20 -17.37
C MET A 1 16.55 10.48 -16.00
N ASP A 2 15.58 11.38 -15.92
CA ASP A 2 14.79 11.65 -14.72
C ASP A 2 13.31 11.57 -15.11
N SER A 3 12.57 10.64 -14.51
CA SER A 3 11.21 10.30 -14.93
C SER A 3 10.35 9.78 -13.76
N ALA A 4 9.03 9.86 -13.92
CA ALA A 4 8.08 9.27 -12.97
C ALA A 4 8.11 7.73 -13.00
N PRO A 5 7.71 7.04 -11.90
CA PRO A 5 7.71 5.57 -11.80
C PRO A 5 7.02 4.84 -12.94
N ILE A 6 5.90 5.38 -13.46
CA ILE A 6 5.14 4.75 -14.55
C ILE A 6 5.98 4.50 -15.81
N ILE A 7 6.96 5.35 -16.11
CA ILE A 7 7.85 5.16 -17.26
C ILE A 7 8.78 3.96 -17.05
N TYR A 8 9.23 3.75 -15.80
CA TYR A 8 10.04 2.60 -15.42
C TYR A 8 9.22 1.31 -15.43
N GLU A 9 7.98 1.36 -14.97
CA GLU A 9 7.06 0.22 -14.99
C GLU A 9 6.74 -0.22 -16.42
N GLN A 10 6.43 0.72 -17.32
CA GLN A 10 6.23 0.45 -18.74
C GLN A 10 7.49 -0.10 -19.42
N LEU A 11 8.66 0.43 -19.07
CA LEU A 11 9.94 -0.10 -19.57
C LEU A 11 10.16 -1.54 -19.07
N ALA A 12 9.87 -1.81 -17.80
CA ALA A 12 10.01 -3.14 -17.23
C ALA A 12 9.09 -4.15 -17.92
N GLU A 13 7.82 -3.77 -18.15
CA GLU A 13 6.85 -4.59 -18.90
C GLU A 13 7.32 -4.86 -20.33
N TYR A 14 7.80 -3.84 -21.04
CA TYR A 14 8.35 -3.98 -22.39
C TYR A 14 9.55 -4.95 -22.43
N LEU A 15 10.49 -4.82 -21.49
CA LEU A 15 11.66 -5.69 -21.40
C LEU A 15 11.32 -7.12 -20.97
N ASN A 16 10.18 -7.33 -20.33
CA ASN A 16 9.72 -8.66 -19.91
C ASN A 16 8.99 -9.40 -21.04
N THR A 17 8.43 -8.69 -22.02
CA THR A 17 7.64 -9.27 -23.12
C THR A 17 8.43 -9.52 -24.40
N GLN A 18 9.67 -9.02 -24.51
CA GLN A 18 10.49 -9.09 -25.71
C GLN A 18 11.90 -9.64 -25.42
N PRO A 19 12.52 -10.40 -26.35
CA PRO A 19 13.93 -10.75 -26.24
C PRO A 19 14.79 -9.48 -26.22
N ILE A 20 15.64 -9.34 -25.19
CA ILE A 20 16.52 -8.18 -25.06
C ILE A 20 17.70 -8.36 -26.04
N SER A 21 17.78 -7.49 -27.05
CA SER A 21 18.90 -7.49 -28.00
C SER A 21 20.19 -7.00 -27.33
N LYS A 22 21.36 -7.41 -27.87
CA LYS A 22 22.66 -6.89 -27.41
C LYS A 22 22.73 -5.36 -27.47
N GLU A 23 22.15 -4.77 -28.50
CA GLU A 23 22.07 -3.32 -28.67
C GLU A 23 21.26 -2.67 -27.54
N THR A 24 20.11 -3.24 -27.18
CA THR A 24 19.28 -2.74 -26.07
C THR A 24 20.05 -2.79 -24.75
N THR A 25 20.75 -3.90 -24.47
CA THR A 25 21.59 -4.03 -23.26
C THR A 25 22.68 -2.94 -23.22
N ILE A 26 23.36 -2.68 -24.33
CA ILE A 26 24.39 -1.62 -24.42
C ILE A 26 23.76 -0.25 -24.16
N ILE A 27 22.58 0.03 -24.74
CA ILE A 27 21.87 1.29 -24.50
C ILE A 27 21.54 1.46 -23.02
N LEU A 28 20.97 0.43 -22.37
CA LEU A 28 20.62 0.49 -20.94
C LEU A 28 21.85 0.73 -20.06
N GLN A 29 22.98 0.07 -20.35
CA GLN A 29 24.23 0.19 -19.61
C GLN A 29 24.92 1.55 -19.82
N ASN A 30 24.65 2.24 -20.94
CA ASN A 30 25.20 3.57 -21.20
C ASN A 30 24.53 4.69 -20.38
N PHE A 31 23.38 4.43 -19.75
CA PHE A 31 22.78 5.39 -18.82
C PHE A 31 23.61 5.45 -17.54
N LYS A 32 24.32 6.56 -17.34
CA LYS A 32 25.02 6.85 -16.08
C LYS A 32 24.06 6.78 -14.89
N PHE A 33 22.91 7.43 -15.02
CA PHE A 33 21.84 7.42 -14.01
C PHE A 33 20.47 7.45 -14.67
N ALA A 34 19.57 6.62 -14.14
CA ALA A 34 18.15 6.67 -14.40
C ALA A 34 17.43 7.00 -13.08
N LEU A 35 17.28 8.30 -12.79
CA LEU A 35 16.65 8.85 -11.59
C LEU A 35 15.13 8.71 -11.66
N CYS A 36 14.54 8.16 -10.59
CA CYS A 36 13.11 8.06 -10.41
C CYS A 36 12.70 8.86 -9.18
N GLY A 37 11.58 9.59 -9.26
CA GLY A 37 11.00 10.28 -8.11
C GLY A 37 9.61 10.86 -8.38
N GLY A 38 9.15 11.67 -7.43
CA GLY A 38 7.77 12.17 -7.38
C GLY A 38 6.75 11.16 -6.84
N ALA A 39 7.06 9.86 -6.89
CA ALA A 39 6.35 8.79 -6.19
C ALA A 39 7.29 7.59 -5.98
N PRO A 40 7.01 6.67 -5.05
CA PRO A 40 7.79 5.46 -4.85
C PRO A 40 7.75 4.55 -6.08
N LEU A 41 8.92 4.04 -6.52
CA LEU A 41 8.99 2.95 -7.48
C LEU A 41 8.94 1.61 -6.75
N HIS A 42 8.13 0.67 -7.25
CA HIS A 42 8.10 -0.69 -6.72
C HIS A 42 9.50 -1.31 -6.72
N LYS A 43 9.92 -1.86 -5.56
CA LYS A 43 11.25 -2.45 -5.40
C LYS A 43 11.54 -3.51 -6.45
N GLN A 44 10.57 -4.38 -6.72
CA GLN A 44 10.68 -5.44 -7.72
C GLN A 44 10.95 -4.90 -9.14
N THR A 45 10.27 -3.81 -9.53
CA THR A 45 10.48 -3.15 -10.82
C THR A 45 11.89 -2.59 -10.95
N GLY A 46 12.36 -1.85 -9.94
CA GLY A 46 13.71 -1.30 -9.99
C GLY A 46 14.79 -2.37 -9.91
N ASP A 47 14.62 -3.41 -9.08
CA ASP A 47 15.53 -4.56 -9.03
C ASP A 47 15.59 -5.28 -10.39
N PHE A 48 14.44 -5.48 -11.04
CA PHE A 48 14.37 -6.06 -12.38
C PHE A 48 15.14 -5.22 -13.40
N LEU A 49 14.91 -3.91 -13.45
CA LEU A 49 15.61 -3.02 -14.38
C LEU A 49 17.13 -2.97 -14.13
N ARG A 50 17.56 -2.97 -12.85
CA ARG A 50 18.98 -3.06 -12.49
C ARG A 50 19.58 -4.39 -12.92
N SER A 51 18.84 -5.49 -12.82
CA SER A 51 19.26 -6.80 -13.35
C SER A 51 19.47 -6.80 -14.88
N LYS A 52 18.85 -5.86 -15.60
CA LYS A 52 19.06 -5.64 -17.05
C LYS A 52 20.18 -4.66 -17.37
N GLY A 53 20.89 -4.16 -16.35
CA GLY A 53 22.03 -3.25 -16.49
C GLY A 53 21.70 -1.76 -16.45
N LEU A 54 20.44 -1.38 -16.18
CA LEU A 54 20.07 0.02 -16.02
C LEU A 54 20.44 0.53 -14.62
N ASN A 55 21.16 1.64 -14.52
CA ASN A 55 21.49 2.23 -13.21
C ASN A 55 20.31 3.05 -12.64
N VAL A 56 19.27 2.35 -12.17
CA VAL A 56 18.11 2.95 -11.52
C VAL A 56 18.52 3.54 -10.18
N GLN A 57 18.15 4.79 -9.93
CA GLN A 57 18.47 5.52 -8.71
C GLN A 57 17.21 6.29 -8.28
N ASN A 58 17.07 6.55 -6.98
CA ASN A 58 15.93 7.28 -6.44
C ASN A 58 16.34 8.71 -6.08
N HIS A 59 15.42 9.65 -6.16
CA HIS A 59 15.56 10.94 -5.50
C HIS A 59 14.26 11.29 -4.77
N TYR A 60 14.40 12.08 -3.73
CA TYR A 60 13.28 12.51 -2.93
C TYR A 60 13.22 14.04 -2.89
N GLY A 61 12.02 14.53 -3.10
CA GLY A 61 11.69 15.94 -3.12
C GLY A 61 10.20 16.13 -3.31
N MET A 62 9.79 17.37 -3.16
CA MET A 62 8.41 17.80 -3.37
C MET A 62 8.39 19.22 -3.93
N THR A 63 7.20 19.68 -4.34
CA THR A 63 7.07 21.02 -4.93
C THR A 63 7.47 22.11 -3.95
N GLU A 64 7.18 21.89 -2.66
CA GLU A 64 7.42 22.81 -1.57
C GLU A 64 8.91 23.02 -1.28
N THR A 65 9.78 22.07 -1.64
CA THR A 65 11.20 22.07 -1.22
C THR A 65 12.18 21.88 -2.37
N GLY A 66 11.75 21.39 -3.53
CA GLY A 66 12.65 20.79 -4.51
C GLY A 66 13.24 19.47 -4.00
N ILE A 67 14.37 19.06 -4.59
CA ILE A 67 15.06 17.81 -4.26
C ILE A 67 15.87 17.99 -2.97
N LEU A 68 15.63 17.12 -1.99
CA LEU A 68 16.29 17.13 -0.69
C LEU A 68 17.30 16.01 -0.53
N SER A 69 17.07 14.87 -1.20
CA SER A 69 17.84 13.66 -1.02
C SER A 69 17.94 12.88 -2.32
N THR A 70 19.02 12.13 -2.47
CA THR A 70 19.22 11.19 -3.60
C THR A 70 19.70 9.85 -3.07
N SER A 71 19.46 8.77 -3.79
CA SER A 71 20.16 7.52 -3.54
C SER A 71 21.66 7.71 -3.74
N ASN A 72 22.50 6.90 -3.08
CA ASN A 72 23.95 7.14 -3.08
C ASN A 72 24.53 7.16 -4.51
N VAL A 73 24.79 8.36 -5.03
CA VAL A 73 25.36 8.59 -6.36
C VAL A 73 26.88 8.39 -6.36
N SER A 74 27.50 8.24 -5.17
CA SER A 74 28.94 8.35 -4.97
C SER A 74 29.73 7.04 -5.05
N ASN A 75 29.09 5.87 -5.16
CA ASN A 75 29.82 4.61 -5.30
C ASN A 75 29.62 3.97 -6.68
N ASN A 76 30.70 3.95 -7.46
CA ASN A 76 30.96 2.98 -8.55
C ASN A 76 31.08 1.53 -8.02
N GLU A 77 30.56 1.23 -6.83
CA GLU A 77 30.59 -0.10 -6.25
C GLU A 77 29.31 -0.83 -6.59
N VAL A 78 29.48 -1.98 -7.21
CA VAL A 78 28.45 -2.89 -7.73
C VAL A 78 27.65 -3.58 -6.59
N ASN A 79 27.65 -3.03 -5.37
CA ASN A 79 26.81 -3.52 -4.25
C ASN A 79 25.66 -2.53 -3.98
N ASN A 80 24.56 -2.86 -4.66
CA ASN A 80 23.63 -1.94 -5.30
C ASN A 80 22.19 -2.05 -4.73
N ASP A 81 22.08 -2.68 -3.56
CA ASP A 81 20.83 -3.22 -2.99
C ASP A 81 20.02 -2.20 -2.19
N GLN A 82 20.41 -0.93 -2.21
CA GLN A 82 19.75 0.17 -1.48
C GLN A 82 19.39 1.35 -2.39
N TRP A 83 19.21 1.10 -3.69
CA TRP A 83 18.87 2.13 -4.67
C TRP A 83 17.56 2.88 -4.37
N TYR A 84 16.67 2.26 -3.60
CA TYR A 84 15.40 2.83 -3.15
C TYR A 84 15.54 3.70 -1.88
N CYS A 85 16.67 3.63 -1.19
CA CYS A 85 16.98 4.47 -0.04
C CYS A 85 17.48 5.84 -0.49
N ILE A 86 17.35 6.83 0.38
CA ILE A 86 17.74 8.21 0.13
C ILE A 86 18.77 8.68 1.17
N HIS A 87 19.70 9.50 0.70
CA HIS A 87 20.72 10.18 1.47
C HIS A 87 20.43 11.68 1.35
N PRO A 88 20.15 12.38 2.47
CA PRO A 88 19.97 13.82 2.44
C PRO A 88 21.22 14.48 1.87
N ILE A 89 21.02 15.46 0.99
CA ILE A 89 22.11 16.23 0.40
C ILE A 89 22.88 16.91 1.53
N LYS A 90 24.21 16.76 1.54
CA LYS A 90 25.07 17.17 2.66
C LYS A 90 24.90 18.64 3.02
N GLU A 91 24.78 19.50 2.02
CA GLU A 91 24.58 20.93 2.16
C GLU A 91 23.22 21.30 2.76
N LEU A 92 22.27 20.36 2.76
CA LEU A 92 20.91 20.54 3.24
C LEU A 92 20.68 20.00 4.65
N LEU A 93 21.65 19.30 5.25
CA LEU A 93 21.51 18.66 6.56
C LEU A 93 21.15 19.62 7.70
N ASN A 94 21.53 20.90 7.59
CA ASN A 94 21.18 21.92 8.59
C ASN A 94 19.74 22.46 8.46
N TYR A 95 19.01 22.03 7.43
CA TYR A 95 17.66 22.50 7.11
C TYR A 95 16.60 21.40 7.21
N VAL A 96 17.00 20.17 7.51
CA VAL A 96 16.10 19.03 7.59
C VAL A 96 16.35 18.27 8.89
N THR A 97 15.28 17.82 9.52
CA THR A 97 15.35 16.92 10.68
C THR A 97 14.44 15.73 10.44
N PHE A 98 14.93 14.54 10.76
CA PHE A 98 14.12 13.33 10.89
C PHE A 98 13.76 13.21 12.36
N GLU A 99 12.53 13.57 12.72
CA GLU A 99 12.04 13.52 14.10
C GLU A 99 11.38 12.16 14.35
N PRO A 100 11.61 11.51 15.51
CA PRO A 100 10.85 10.32 15.88
C PRO A 100 9.35 10.56 15.75
N PHE A 101 8.65 9.64 15.10
CA PHE A 101 7.21 9.76 14.86
C PHE A 101 6.43 9.07 15.97
N GLU A 102 5.74 9.89 16.78
CA GLU A 102 4.94 9.44 17.93
C GLU A 102 5.75 8.52 18.86
N ASP A 103 5.14 7.42 19.34
CA ASP A 103 5.79 6.42 20.19
C ASP A 103 6.43 5.27 19.37
N ASN A 104 6.51 5.40 18.04
CA ASN A 104 7.08 4.36 17.18
C ASN A 104 8.61 4.50 17.09
N MET A 105 9.33 3.59 17.76
CA MET A 105 10.78 3.70 17.94
C MET A 105 11.62 3.66 16.66
N ASP A 106 11.06 3.16 15.55
CA ASP A 106 11.80 2.96 14.29
C ASP A 106 11.36 3.89 13.16
N MET A 107 10.31 4.71 13.37
CA MET A 107 9.76 5.60 12.35
C MET A 107 10.06 7.07 12.64
N TYR A 108 10.37 7.80 11.58
CA TYR A 108 10.73 9.20 11.63
C TYR A 108 9.93 10.01 10.63
N GLN A 109 9.40 11.15 11.06
CA GLN A 109 8.81 12.14 10.17
C GLN A 109 9.89 13.11 9.69
N LEU A 110 9.88 13.41 8.39
CA LEU A 110 10.71 14.48 7.84
C LEU A 110 10.11 15.86 8.13
N VAL A 111 10.94 16.73 8.67
CA VAL A 111 10.62 18.13 8.96
C VAL A 111 11.64 19.02 8.27
N ILE A 112 11.13 20.03 7.58
CA ILE A 112 11.94 21.03 6.88
C ILE A 112 11.88 22.33 7.69
N HIS A 113 13.06 22.84 8.04
CA HIS A 113 13.16 24.06 8.83
C HIS A 113 12.74 25.28 8.03
N SER A 114 12.06 26.20 8.70
CA SER A 114 11.57 27.46 8.13
C SER A 114 12.66 28.36 7.51
N ASN A 115 13.91 28.18 7.91
CA ASN A 115 15.06 28.88 7.35
C ASN A 115 15.64 28.21 6.08
N TYR A 116 15.02 27.13 5.58
CA TYR A 116 15.41 26.50 4.32
C TYR A 116 15.21 27.47 3.14
N PRO A 117 16.28 27.85 2.40
CA PRO A 117 16.18 28.91 1.39
C PRO A 117 15.21 28.64 0.24
N SER A 118 14.92 27.37 -0.06
CA SER A 118 14.03 26.98 -1.16
C SER A 118 12.65 26.54 -0.67
N LEU A 119 12.33 26.73 0.62
CA LEU A 119 11.00 26.43 1.13
C LEU A 119 9.97 27.36 0.48
N SER A 120 8.94 26.77 -0.11
CA SER A 120 7.85 27.51 -0.74
C SER A 120 7.17 28.43 0.27
N LYS A 121 6.77 29.60 -0.22
CA LYS A 121 6.03 30.58 0.57
C LYS A 121 4.75 29.92 1.10
N ASP A 122 4.49 30.09 2.39
CA ASP A 122 3.31 29.57 3.10
C ASP A 122 3.24 28.02 3.22
N ALA A 123 4.33 27.29 2.94
CA ALA A 123 4.39 25.84 3.15
C ALA A 123 4.41 25.44 4.65
N GLY A 124 4.97 26.30 5.51
CA GLY A 124 5.07 26.07 6.94
C GLY A 124 3.72 25.72 7.58
N ASN A 125 3.67 24.60 8.31
CA ASN A 125 2.44 24.07 8.91
C ASN A 125 2.57 23.83 10.43
N ARG A 126 3.71 24.20 11.02
CA ARG A 126 3.96 24.21 12.46
C ARG A 126 3.97 25.65 13.00
N THR A 127 3.82 25.79 14.31
CA THR A 127 3.79 27.09 15.01
C THR A 127 5.07 27.90 14.85
N ASN A 128 6.22 27.23 14.67
CA ASN A 128 7.52 27.85 14.42
C ASN A 128 7.79 28.14 12.93
N GLY A 129 6.82 27.86 12.05
CA GLY A 129 6.95 28.02 10.60
C GLY A 129 7.62 26.85 9.89
N ASP A 130 8.08 25.83 10.62
CA ASP A 130 8.62 24.62 10.01
C ASP A 130 7.53 23.87 9.25
N TYR A 131 7.97 23.06 8.29
CA TYR A 131 7.10 22.25 7.47
C TYR A 131 7.27 20.77 7.79
N ALA A 132 6.30 20.20 8.51
CA ALA A 132 6.16 18.75 8.63
C ALA A 132 5.61 18.21 7.32
N THR A 133 6.40 17.44 6.59
CA THR A 133 6.04 17.01 5.24
C THR A 133 4.95 15.94 5.22
N LYS A 134 4.72 15.30 6.40
CA LYS A 134 3.88 14.13 6.58
C LYS A 134 4.46 12.84 6.01
N ASP A 135 5.69 12.86 5.52
CA ASP A 135 6.39 11.68 5.00
C ASP A 135 7.13 10.96 6.12
N LEU A 136 6.99 9.64 6.15
CA LEU A 136 7.60 8.74 7.12
C LEU A 136 8.76 7.96 6.54
N PHE A 137 9.78 7.79 7.36
CA PHE A 137 11.02 7.11 7.01
C PHE A 137 11.47 6.15 8.11
N ILE A 138 12.20 5.11 7.72
CA ILE A 138 12.98 4.27 8.63
C ILE A 138 14.45 4.50 8.32
N GLU A 139 15.26 4.69 9.36
CA GLU A 139 16.72 4.70 9.21
C GLU A 139 17.21 3.27 8.99
N ILE A 140 17.96 3.04 7.91
CA ILE A 140 18.42 1.69 7.54
C ILE A 140 19.33 1.07 8.61
N SER A 141 20.16 1.90 9.23
CA SER A 141 20.87 1.55 10.44
C SER A 141 21.04 2.79 11.33
N PRO A 142 20.96 2.64 12.66
CA PRO A 142 21.05 3.75 13.58
C PRO A 142 22.29 4.63 13.35
N GLY A 143 22.07 5.92 13.08
CA GLY A 143 23.11 6.93 12.85
C GLY A 143 23.75 6.91 11.47
N SER A 144 23.25 6.12 10.52
CA SER A 144 23.74 6.08 9.13
C SER A 144 23.31 7.28 8.30
N ASN A 145 22.24 7.96 8.69
CA ASN A 145 21.55 8.99 7.92
C ASN A 145 21.14 8.50 6.51
N VAL A 146 20.84 7.20 6.40
CA VAL A 146 20.32 6.54 5.20
C VAL A 146 18.87 6.15 5.46
N TRP A 147 17.96 6.70 4.67
CA TRP A 147 16.54 6.65 4.97
C TRP A 147 15.78 5.87 3.91
N LYS A 148 14.87 5.00 4.35
CA LYS A 148 13.89 4.36 3.49
C LYS A 148 12.55 5.03 3.66
N PHE A 149 11.99 5.56 2.58
CA PHE A 149 10.62 6.06 2.59
C PHE A 149 9.64 4.93 2.84
N ILE A 150 8.69 5.16 3.76
CA ILE A 150 7.64 4.19 4.13
C ILE A 150 6.32 4.58 3.49
N GLY A 151 5.96 5.86 3.54
CA GLY A 151 4.66 6.34 3.14
C GLY A 151 4.36 7.69 3.75
N ARG A 152 3.16 8.20 3.48
CA ARG A 152 2.68 9.41 4.13
C ARG A 152 1.77 9.06 5.30
N THR A 153 1.84 9.84 6.37
CA THR A 153 0.97 9.70 7.54
C THR A 153 -0.52 9.70 7.20
N ASP A 154 -0.96 10.40 6.14
CA ASP A 154 -2.36 10.44 5.71
C ASP A 154 -2.79 9.21 4.87
N ASP A 155 -1.84 8.43 4.38
CA ASP A 155 -2.11 7.20 3.61
C ASP A 155 -1.99 5.92 4.45
N MET A 156 -1.23 5.96 5.54
CA MET A 156 -0.99 4.85 6.47
C MET A 156 -2.18 4.62 7.41
N LEU A 157 -2.33 3.38 7.88
CA LEU A 157 -3.32 3.01 8.90
C LEU A 157 -2.63 2.93 10.26
N LEU A 158 -2.86 3.92 11.14
CA LEU A 158 -2.42 3.87 12.53
C LEU A 158 -3.41 3.01 13.34
N MET A 159 -2.96 1.85 13.78
CA MET A 159 -3.77 0.90 14.53
C MET A 159 -3.87 1.30 16.01
N LYS A 160 -4.86 0.76 16.72
CA LYS A 160 -5.14 1.12 18.14
C LYS A 160 -3.94 0.88 19.07
N HIS A 161 -3.08 -0.09 18.74
CA HIS A 161 -1.88 -0.43 19.50
C HIS A 161 -0.64 0.36 19.08
N GLY A 162 -0.77 1.36 18.21
CA GLY A 162 0.31 2.28 17.82
C GLY A 162 1.18 1.80 16.64
N GLU A 163 0.97 0.59 16.13
CA GLU A 163 1.64 0.16 14.90
C GLU A 163 0.99 0.79 13.68
N MET A 164 1.80 1.04 12.65
CA MET A 164 1.33 1.56 11.38
C MET A 164 1.40 0.48 10.30
N THR A 165 0.38 0.45 9.45
CA THR A 165 0.31 -0.45 8.28
C THR A 165 0.17 0.38 7.01
N ASP A 166 1.03 0.14 6.01
CA ASP A 166 0.81 0.63 4.65
C ASP A 166 -0.23 -0.28 3.96
N PRO A 167 -1.43 0.25 3.61
CA PRO A 167 -2.46 -0.54 2.94
C PRO A 167 -2.12 -0.86 1.48
N THR A 168 -1.14 -0.17 0.88
CA THR A 168 -0.88 -0.23 -0.57
C THR A 168 -0.42 -1.60 -1.05
N PRO A 169 0.58 -2.25 -0.43
CA PRO A 169 1.04 -3.57 -0.88
C PRO A 169 -0.06 -4.63 -0.73
N ILE A 170 -0.80 -4.60 0.37
CA ILE A 170 -1.92 -5.51 0.64
C ILE A 170 -2.99 -5.37 -0.44
N LYS A 171 -3.43 -4.13 -0.70
CA LYS A 171 -4.40 -3.81 -1.75
C LYS A 171 -3.94 -4.31 -3.11
N ASN A 172 -2.70 -3.99 -3.50
CA ASN A 172 -2.18 -4.34 -4.82
C ASN A 172 -2.12 -5.87 -5.01
N GLU A 173 -1.64 -6.60 -4.00
CA GLU A 173 -1.57 -8.07 -4.08
C GLU A 173 -2.96 -8.71 -4.15
N ILE A 174 -3.94 -8.20 -3.40
CA ILE A 174 -5.33 -8.68 -3.47
C ILE A 174 -5.92 -8.39 -4.86
N CYS A 175 -5.73 -7.17 -5.38
CA CYS A 175 -6.26 -6.77 -6.70
C CYS A 175 -5.57 -7.47 -7.89
N ASN A 176 -4.50 -8.23 -7.68
CA ASN A 176 -3.95 -9.11 -8.72
C ASN A 176 -4.89 -10.29 -9.04
N GLU A 177 -5.81 -10.65 -8.13
CA GLU A 177 -6.84 -11.64 -8.43
C GLU A 177 -7.90 -11.06 -9.36
N GLU A 178 -8.03 -11.67 -10.55
CA GLU A 178 -8.86 -11.13 -11.62
C GLU A 178 -10.33 -10.90 -11.26
N ILE A 179 -10.90 -11.66 -10.33
CA ILE A 179 -12.30 -11.49 -9.93
C ILE A 179 -12.54 -10.29 -9.02
N ILE A 180 -11.48 -9.66 -8.51
CA ILE A 180 -11.54 -8.49 -7.62
C ILE A 180 -11.37 -7.23 -8.45
N GLU A 181 -12.34 -6.32 -8.37
CA GLU A 181 -12.28 -5.02 -9.06
C GLU A 181 -11.55 -3.98 -8.19
N ASN A 182 -11.95 -3.88 -6.92
CA ASN A 182 -11.38 -2.93 -5.97
C ASN A 182 -11.24 -3.58 -4.59
N CYS A 183 -10.18 -3.20 -3.88
CA CYS A 183 -9.93 -3.60 -2.49
C CYS A 183 -9.74 -2.34 -1.64
N LEU A 184 -10.49 -2.23 -0.55
CA LEU A 184 -10.30 -1.22 0.47
C LEU A 184 -9.75 -1.88 1.73
N VAL A 185 -8.50 -1.58 2.06
CA VAL A 185 -7.87 -1.98 3.33
C VAL A 185 -8.20 -0.93 4.40
N ILE A 186 -8.65 -1.39 5.57
CA ILE A 186 -9.04 -0.60 6.73
C ILE A 186 -8.45 -1.21 8.02
N GLY A 187 -8.53 -0.47 9.12
CA GLY A 187 -7.95 -0.86 10.41
C GLY A 187 -7.41 0.30 11.25
N GLU A 188 -7.52 1.54 10.74
CA GLU A 188 -7.20 2.74 11.50
C GLU A 188 -8.04 2.81 12.77
N ASN A 189 -7.38 2.97 13.93
CA ASN A 189 -7.97 2.94 15.27
C ASN A 189 -8.65 1.62 15.67
N TYR A 190 -8.42 0.52 14.95
CA TYR A 190 -8.87 -0.83 15.31
C TYR A 190 -7.68 -1.72 15.71
N GLU A 191 -7.95 -2.89 16.30
CA GLU A 191 -6.93 -3.86 16.72
C GLU A 191 -6.43 -4.75 15.57
N HIS A 192 -7.19 -4.83 14.48
CA HIS A 192 -6.88 -5.69 13.34
C HIS A 192 -7.06 -4.96 12.01
N ILE A 193 -6.27 -5.34 11.02
CA ILE A 193 -6.50 -4.94 9.63
C ILE A 193 -7.65 -5.79 9.07
N SER A 194 -8.56 -5.14 8.33
CA SER A 194 -9.62 -5.82 7.58
C SER A 194 -9.73 -5.25 6.17
N VAL A 195 -10.46 -5.97 5.31
CA VAL A 195 -10.62 -5.60 3.91
C VAL A 195 -12.07 -5.63 3.47
N VAL A 196 -12.45 -4.63 2.66
CA VAL A 196 -13.71 -4.59 1.93
C VAL A 196 -13.42 -4.82 0.45
N ILE A 197 -14.02 -5.86 -0.13
CA ILE A 197 -13.75 -6.35 -1.47
C ILE A 197 -14.94 -6.05 -2.38
N GLU A 198 -14.70 -5.32 -3.47
CA GLU A 198 -15.62 -5.19 -4.60
C GLU A 198 -15.22 -6.19 -5.69
N LEU A 199 -16.17 -7.02 -6.12
CA LEU A 199 -15.93 -7.99 -7.18
C LEU A 199 -16.18 -7.39 -8.56
N ASN A 200 -15.37 -7.79 -9.54
CA ASN A 200 -15.67 -7.58 -10.94
C ASN A 200 -16.82 -8.50 -11.34
N VAL A 201 -18.03 -7.94 -11.49
CA VAL A 201 -19.25 -8.72 -11.74
C VAL A 201 -19.14 -9.65 -12.95
N ASN A 202 -18.53 -9.19 -14.04
CA ASN A 202 -18.42 -9.98 -15.29
C ASN A 202 -17.51 -11.20 -15.13
N LYS A 203 -16.47 -11.09 -14.32
CA LYS A 203 -15.54 -12.19 -14.03
C LYS A 203 -16.06 -13.07 -12.91
N ALA A 204 -16.60 -12.48 -11.86
CA ALA A 204 -17.13 -13.19 -10.69
C ALA A 204 -18.28 -14.13 -11.06
N LEU A 205 -19.21 -13.71 -11.92
CA LEU A 205 -20.35 -14.53 -12.37
C LEU A 205 -19.96 -15.78 -13.18
N GLN A 206 -18.69 -15.92 -13.58
CA GLN A 206 -18.17 -17.13 -14.23
C GLN A 206 -17.90 -18.26 -13.22
N TYR A 207 -17.95 -17.96 -11.92
CA TYR A 207 -17.67 -18.89 -10.83
C TYR A 207 -18.93 -19.14 -9.99
N SER A 208 -18.98 -20.31 -9.34
CA SER A 208 -19.99 -20.57 -8.30
C SER A 208 -19.75 -19.66 -7.09
N PRO A 209 -20.77 -19.38 -6.25
CA PRO A 209 -20.59 -18.56 -5.05
C PRO A 209 -19.46 -19.03 -4.13
N ILE A 210 -19.31 -20.34 -3.94
CA ILE A 210 -18.24 -20.92 -3.12
C ILE A 210 -16.87 -20.63 -3.74
N ASN A 211 -16.73 -20.77 -5.06
CA ASN A 211 -15.47 -20.51 -5.76
C ASN A 211 -15.13 -19.01 -5.80
N MET A 212 -16.13 -18.12 -5.89
CA MET A 212 -15.91 -16.67 -5.76
C MET A 212 -15.30 -16.33 -4.40
N ILE A 213 -15.89 -16.83 -3.32
CA ILE A 213 -15.42 -16.60 -1.95
C ILE A 213 -14.01 -17.19 -1.75
N SER A 214 -13.78 -18.44 -2.19
CA SER A 214 -12.47 -19.09 -2.09
C SER A 214 -11.38 -18.28 -2.76
N LYS A 215 -11.62 -17.78 -3.98
CA LYS A 215 -10.65 -16.97 -4.71
C LYS A 215 -10.30 -15.66 -3.99
N VAL A 216 -11.28 -15.00 -3.38
CA VAL A 216 -11.02 -13.81 -2.56
C VAL A 216 -10.15 -14.16 -1.36
N TYR A 217 -10.49 -15.24 -0.64
CA TYR A 217 -9.72 -15.68 0.52
C TYR A 217 -8.30 -16.07 0.16
N ASP A 218 -8.11 -16.79 -0.95
CA ASP A 218 -6.78 -17.12 -1.45
C ASP A 218 -5.98 -15.85 -1.77
N ALA A 219 -6.61 -14.79 -2.30
CA ALA A 219 -5.96 -13.51 -2.57
C ALA A 219 -5.51 -12.80 -1.29
N VAL A 220 -6.36 -12.80 -0.26
CA VAL A 220 -6.01 -12.26 1.06
C VAL A 220 -4.89 -13.07 1.71
N ILE A 221 -4.92 -14.40 1.61
CA ILE A 221 -3.87 -15.29 2.15
C ILE A 221 -2.53 -15.01 1.45
N ARG A 222 -2.52 -14.79 0.12
CA ARG A 222 -1.29 -14.39 -0.59
C ARG A 222 -0.76 -13.05 -0.11
N ALA A 223 -1.62 -12.05 0.08
CA ALA A 223 -1.21 -10.75 0.63
C ALA A 223 -0.62 -10.87 2.04
N ASN A 224 -1.22 -11.71 2.90
CA ASN A 224 -0.72 -11.95 4.26
C ASN A 224 0.69 -12.56 4.29
N ALA A 225 1.10 -13.29 3.26
CA ALA A 225 2.45 -13.88 3.20
C ALA A 225 3.58 -12.84 3.20
N TYR A 226 3.27 -11.59 2.87
CA TYR A 226 4.21 -10.47 2.85
C TYR A 226 3.95 -9.42 3.95
N ALA A 227 2.91 -9.63 4.78
CA ALA A 227 2.52 -8.69 5.83
C ALA A 227 3.31 -8.95 7.13
N PRO A 228 3.65 -7.89 7.90
CA PRO A 228 4.14 -8.06 9.26
C PRO A 228 3.02 -8.63 10.15
N PRO A 229 3.34 -9.15 11.36
CA PRO A 229 2.35 -9.79 12.23
C PRO A 229 1.09 -8.95 12.51
N HIS A 230 1.23 -7.63 12.70
CA HIS A 230 0.10 -6.72 12.92
C HIS A 230 -0.70 -6.39 11.65
N GLY A 231 -0.11 -6.62 10.47
CA GLY A 231 -0.73 -6.40 9.17
C GLY A 231 -1.47 -7.63 8.62
N ILE A 232 -1.49 -8.76 9.35
CA ILE A 232 -2.17 -9.98 8.93
C ILE A 232 -3.69 -9.79 9.02
N ILE A 233 -4.39 -10.04 7.92
CA ILE A 233 -5.85 -10.03 7.85
C ILE A 233 -6.38 -11.43 8.20
N ALA A 234 -7.15 -11.55 9.28
CA ALA A 234 -7.76 -12.83 9.65
C ALA A 234 -8.83 -13.25 8.63
N VAL A 235 -8.69 -14.44 8.05
CA VAL A 235 -9.66 -15.01 7.10
C VAL A 235 -10.46 -16.10 7.82
N PRO A 236 -11.81 -16.09 7.76
CA PRO A 236 -12.66 -15.18 6.98
C PRO A 236 -13.07 -13.90 7.73
N ASP A 237 -12.81 -13.81 9.03
CA ASP A 237 -13.52 -12.89 9.92
C ASP A 237 -13.27 -11.39 9.65
N MET A 238 -12.13 -11.05 9.04
CA MET A 238 -11.75 -9.67 8.69
C MET A 238 -11.86 -9.39 7.18
N VAL A 239 -12.68 -10.17 6.47
CA VAL A 239 -12.93 -10.02 5.03
C VAL A 239 -14.42 -9.78 4.77
N TYR A 240 -14.76 -8.59 4.28
CA TYR A 240 -16.11 -8.27 3.85
C TYR A 240 -16.20 -8.17 2.33
N ILE A 241 -16.97 -9.06 1.70
CA ILE A 241 -17.21 -9.04 0.25
C ILE A 241 -18.52 -8.28 0.00
N LEU A 242 -18.43 -7.20 -0.77
CA LEU A 242 -19.60 -6.41 -1.13
C LEU A 242 -20.59 -7.25 -1.96
N PRO A 243 -21.90 -7.06 -1.75
CA PRO A 243 -22.91 -7.58 -2.67
C PRO A 243 -22.63 -7.09 -4.10
N LEU A 244 -22.88 -7.94 -5.11
CA LEU A 244 -22.53 -7.67 -6.52
C LEU A 244 -23.15 -6.39 -7.11
N ASN A 245 -24.19 -5.83 -6.47
CA ASN A 245 -24.84 -4.58 -6.86
C ASN A 245 -24.30 -3.34 -6.13
N LYS A 246 -23.37 -3.50 -5.19
CA LYS A 246 -22.72 -2.40 -4.46
C LYS A 246 -21.30 -2.19 -4.98
N LYS A 247 -20.81 -0.95 -4.89
CA LYS A 247 -19.49 -0.54 -5.38
C LYS A 247 -18.77 0.38 -4.42
N LEU A 248 -17.44 0.35 -4.42
CA LEU A 248 -16.66 1.32 -3.67
C LEU A 248 -16.72 2.69 -4.36
N PRO A 249 -16.85 3.80 -3.61
CA PRO A 249 -16.82 5.13 -4.19
C PRO A 249 -15.40 5.44 -4.70
N ILE A 250 -15.27 5.77 -5.98
CA ILE A 250 -13.99 6.11 -6.62
C ILE A 250 -13.95 7.57 -7.07
N THR A 251 -12.75 8.13 -7.17
CA THR A 251 -12.48 9.41 -7.84
C THR A 251 -12.57 9.24 -9.36
N PRO A 252 -12.62 10.34 -10.14
CA PRO A 252 -12.48 10.25 -11.61
C PRO A 252 -11.19 9.57 -12.08
N LYS A 253 -10.17 9.50 -11.22
CA LYS A 253 -8.89 8.82 -11.49
C LYS A 253 -8.89 7.33 -11.11
N GLY A 254 -10.03 6.78 -10.68
CA GLY A 254 -10.16 5.38 -10.31
C GLY A 254 -9.66 5.02 -8.92
N THR A 255 -9.29 5.99 -8.08
CA THR A 255 -8.85 5.74 -6.70
C THR A 255 -10.02 5.72 -5.73
N ILE A 256 -10.02 4.82 -4.76
CA ILE A 256 -11.09 4.72 -3.75
C ILE A 256 -11.07 5.95 -2.83
N ILE A 257 -12.24 6.56 -2.62
CA ILE A 257 -12.45 7.64 -1.67
C ILE A 257 -12.70 7.03 -0.28
N ARG A 258 -11.62 6.64 0.41
CA ARG A 258 -11.63 5.89 1.69
C ARG A 258 -12.66 6.43 2.70
N LYS A 259 -12.60 7.73 3.01
CA LYS A 259 -13.52 8.36 3.98
C LYS A 259 -14.99 8.17 3.61
N LYS A 260 -15.33 8.30 2.33
CA LYS A 260 -16.69 8.11 1.83
C LYS A 260 -17.10 6.63 1.83
N ALA A 261 -16.18 5.72 1.52
CA ALA A 261 -16.42 4.29 1.59
C ALA A 261 -16.73 3.85 3.03
N MET A 262 -15.92 4.32 3.99
CA MET A 262 -16.15 4.06 5.42
C MET A 262 -17.49 4.61 5.92
N GLU A 263 -17.96 5.74 5.38
CA GLU A 263 -19.26 6.29 5.72
C GLU A 263 -20.42 5.47 5.13
N ILE A 264 -20.33 5.06 3.87
CA ILE A 264 -21.35 4.26 3.17
C ILE A 264 -21.49 2.87 3.79
N TYR A 265 -20.37 2.23 4.12
CA TYR A 265 -20.31 0.86 4.61
C TYR A 265 -20.05 0.78 6.12
N ARG A 266 -20.37 1.86 6.86
CA ARG A 266 -20.07 1.98 8.28
C ARG A 266 -20.56 0.77 9.08
N GLN A 267 -21.83 0.37 8.87
CA GLN A 267 -22.45 -0.71 9.62
C GLN A 267 -21.75 -2.05 9.38
N GLU A 268 -21.44 -2.36 8.12
CA GLU A 268 -20.79 -3.63 7.78
C GLU A 268 -19.33 -3.66 8.23
N ILE A 269 -18.64 -2.52 8.22
CA ILE A 269 -17.30 -2.37 8.77
C ILE A 269 -17.30 -2.55 10.29
N GLU A 270 -18.21 -1.89 11.01
CA GLU A 270 -18.32 -2.00 12.47
C GLU A 270 -18.59 -3.45 12.89
N GLN A 271 -19.35 -4.23 12.10
CA GLN A 271 -19.60 -5.64 12.37
C GLN A 271 -18.35 -6.52 12.30
N LEU A 272 -17.35 -6.17 11.48
CA LEU A 272 -16.07 -6.91 11.43
C LEU A 272 -15.30 -6.82 12.76
N TYR A 273 -15.54 -5.76 13.52
CA TYR A 273 -14.81 -5.43 14.75
C TYR A 273 -15.63 -5.61 16.03
N ASP A 274 -16.85 -6.12 15.94
CA ASP A 274 -17.66 -6.42 17.11
C ASP A 274 -17.38 -7.87 17.56
N ASP A 275 -16.84 -8.00 18.77
CA ASP A 275 -16.49 -9.27 19.43
C ASP A 275 -17.63 -10.30 19.45
N LYS A 276 -18.89 -9.85 19.34
CA LYS A 276 -20.06 -10.74 19.25
C LYS A 276 -20.15 -11.51 17.94
N TYR A 277 -19.49 -11.03 16.89
CA TYR A 277 -19.57 -11.60 15.54
C TYR A 277 -18.30 -12.36 15.13
N SER A 278 -17.19 -12.22 15.87
CA SER A 278 -15.91 -12.96 15.67
C SER A 278 -16.00 -14.48 15.89
N SER A 279 -17.20 -15.06 15.92
CA SER A 279 -17.41 -16.51 15.95
C SER A 279 -18.53 -17.02 15.02
N HIS A 280 -19.27 -16.16 14.30
CA HIS A 280 -20.42 -16.62 13.50
C HIS A 280 -20.71 -15.75 12.26
N ILE A 281 -20.06 -16.01 11.13
CA ILE A 281 -20.65 -15.72 9.81
C ILE A 281 -20.61 -17.00 8.96
N THR A 282 -21.56 -17.89 9.24
CA THR A 282 -21.98 -18.92 8.28
C THR A 282 -22.99 -18.28 7.32
N VAL A 283 -22.68 -18.37 6.03
CA VAL A 283 -23.51 -18.08 4.86
C VAL A 283 -25.01 -17.91 5.16
N ALA A 284 -25.55 -16.72 4.89
CA ALA A 284 -26.98 -16.46 4.92
C ALA A 284 -27.71 -17.37 3.91
N HIS A 285 -28.18 -18.53 4.36
CA HIS A 285 -29.08 -19.38 3.59
C HIS A 285 -30.45 -18.71 3.49
N HIS A 286 -30.87 -18.45 2.26
CA HIS A 286 -32.24 -18.08 1.93
C HIS A 286 -33.21 -19.13 2.49
N HIS A 287 -34.13 -18.68 3.36
CA HIS A 287 -35.31 -19.46 3.74
C HIS A 287 -36.22 -19.63 2.52
N HIS A 288 -36.12 -20.77 1.84
CA HIS A 288 -37.23 -21.31 1.08
C HIS A 288 -38.15 -22.08 2.03
N SER A 289 -39.35 -21.54 2.23
CA SER A 289 -40.48 -22.22 2.85
C SER A 289 -40.83 -23.49 2.07
N SER A 290 -40.74 -24.64 2.72
CA SER A 290 -41.49 -25.84 2.32
C SER A 290 -42.23 -26.40 3.52
N ALA A 291 -43.55 -26.28 3.46
CA ALA A 291 -44.49 -26.93 4.35
C ALA A 291 -44.28 -28.45 4.35
N SER A 292 -44.27 -29.07 5.54
CA SER A 292 -44.60 -30.49 5.66
C SER A 292 -45.50 -30.74 6.89
N LEU A 293 -46.74 -31.08 6.56
CA LEU A 293 -47.57 -32.13 7.14
C LEU A 293 -47.45 -32.38 8.66
N LYS A 294 -48.45 -31.88 9.37
CA LYS A 294 -48.91 -32.40 10.66
C LYS A 294 -49.10 -33.92 10.57
N ASN A 295 -48.44 -34.68 11.43
CA ASN A 295 -48.88 -36.02 11.78
C ASN A 295 -49.15 -36.12 13.29
N LYS A 296 -50.28 -36.77 13.57
CA LYS A 296 -51.02 -36.78 14.81
C LYS A 296 -50.35 -37.57 15.93
N ASP A 297 -50.66 -37.14 17.14
CA ASP A 297 -50.78 -37.92 18.39
C ASP A 297 -50.75 -39.43 18.23
N ILE A 298 -49.89 -40.14 18.99
CA ILE A 298 -50.26 -41.22 19.93
C ILE A 298 -49.21 -41.30 21.06
N LYS A 299 -49.66 -41.12 22.31
CA LYS A 299 -48.97 -41.49 23.57
C LYS A 299 -49.61 -42.78 24.11
N LYS A 300 -48.78 -43.67 24.68
CA LYS A 300 -49.09 -44.77 25.67
C LYS A 300 -50.04 -45.87 25.13
N PHE A 301 -49.79 -47.17 25.27
CA PHE A 301 -49.05 -48.00 26.24
C PHE A 301 -48.23 -49.07 25.51
#